data_AF-A0A8T5U451-F1
#
_entry.id   AF-A0A8T5U451-F1
#
_cell.length_a   1.000
_cell.length_b   1.000
_cell.length_c   1.000
_cell.angle_alpha   90.00
_cell.angle_beta   90.00
_cell.angle_gamma   90.00
#
_symmetry.space_group_name_H-M   'P 1'
#
loop_
_entity.id
_entity.type
_entity.pdbx_description
1 polymer ?
#
loop_
_entity_poly.entity_id
_entity_poly.type
_entity_poly.pdbx_seq_one_letter_code
_entity_poly.pdbx_strand_id
1 'polypeptide(L)'
;VIGLVSTKPNGYFHYLLKNEFSGIISIRASWSGDNQYAGSVSATKNVTTIPLIVVELAIFVILLGVAGVILIVITKRSRNEENQIEYW
;
A
#
# COMPACT_ATOMS: atom_id res chain seq x y z
N VAL A 1 19.02 -5.32 -14.16
CA VAL A 1 18.23 -6.58 -14.19
C VAL A 1 17.89 -6.93 -12.76
N ILE A 2 16.60 -7.06 -12.42
CA ILE A 2 16.19 -7.36 -11.03
C ILE A 2 16.37 -8.85 -10.69
N GLY A 3 16.30 -9.73 -11.69
CA GLY A 3 16.60 -11.15 -11.54
C GLY A 3 16.62 -11.88 -12.88
N LEU A 4 17.21 -13.07 -12.87
CA LEU A 4 17.16 -14.03 -13.97
C LEU A 4 16.36 -15.24 -13.49
N VAL A 5 15.46 -15.71 -14.35
CA VAL A 5 14.59 -16.85 -14.05
C VAL A 5 14.54 -17.78 -15.25
N SER A 6 14.51 -19.08 -14.98
CA SER A 6 14.33 -20.08 -16.02
C SER A 6 12.85 -20.36 -16.21
N THR A 7 12.42 -20.34 -17.47
CA THR A 7 11.07 -20.74 -17.85
C THR A 7 10.88 -22.23 -17.57
N LYS A 8 9.80 -22.57 -16.85
CA LYS A 8 9.41 -23.96 -16.60
C LYS A 8 8.91 -24.62 -17.90
N PRO A 9 8.88 -25.96 -17.98
CA PRO A 9 8.41 -26.67 -19.18
C PRO A 9 6.99 -26.29 -19.65
N ASN A 10 6.17 -25.77 -18.74
CA ASN A 10 4.82 -25.28 -19.03
C ASN A 10 4.77 -23.82 -19.51
N GLY A 11 5.92 -23.19 -19.77
CA GLY A 11 6.02 -21.81 -20.25
C GLY A 11 5.96 -20.73 -19.15
N TYR A 12 5.78 -21.11 -17.88
CA TYR A 12 5.67 -20.14 -16.80
C TYR A 12 7.02 -19.86 -16.12
N PHE A 13 7.21 -18.61 -15.69
CA PHE A 13 8.30 -18.20 -14.82
C PHE A 13 7.76 -17.36 -13.67
N HIS A 14 8.46 -17.32 -12.54
CA HIS A 14 8.08 -16.53 -11.39
C HIS A 14 9.33 -15.93 -10.76
N TYR A 15 9.25 -14.66 -10.36
CA TYR A 15 10.29 -13.96 -9.64
C TYR A 15 9.68 -13.22 -8.45
N LEU A 16 10.21 -13.47 -7.26
CA LEU A 16 9.81 -12.76 -6.05
C LEU A 16 10.72 -11.55 -5.86
N LEU A 17 10.16 -10.35 -6.06
CA LEU A 17 10.86 -9.11 -5.80
C LEU A 17 10.74 -8.76 -4.31
N LYS A 18 11.83 -8.89 -3.56
CA LYS A 18 11.93 -8.30 -2.22
C LYS A 18 12.29 -6.82 -2.39
N ASN A 19 11.28 -5.97 -2.29
CA ASN A 19 11.46 -4.54 -2.48
C ASN A 19 11.74 -3.84 -1.14
N GLU A 20 12.90 -3.19 -1.04
CA GLU A 20 13.31 -2.42 0.14
C GLU A 20 13.05 -0.91 -0.02
N PHE A 21 12.59 -0.48 -1.19
CA PHE A 21 12.39 0.92 -1.52
C PHE A 21 10.91 1.26 -1.72
N SER A 22 10.51 2.46 -1.33
CA SER A 22 9.17 2.97 -1.61
C SER A 22 9.13 3.77 -2.89
N GLY A 23 7.97 3.81 -3.54
CA GLY A 23 7.76 4.53 -4.79
C GLY A 23 7.14 3.67 -5.88
N ILE A 24 7.21 4.18 -7.11
CA ILE A 24 6.68 3.53 -8.31
C ILE A 24 7.81 2.74 -8.97
N ILE A 25 7.59 1.43 -9.15
CA ILE A 25 8.53 0.53 -9.81
C ILE A 25 7.92 0.03 -11.11
N SER A 26 8.68 0.14 -12.18
CA SER A 26 8.31 -0.35 -13.51
C SER A 26 9.01 -1.67 -13.79
N ILE A 27 8.22 -2.74 -13.98
CA ILE A 27 8.70 -4.11 -14.17
C ILE A 27 8.36 -4.56 -15.60
N ARG A 28 9.32 -5.17 -16.29
CA ARG A 28 9.12 -5.86 -17.57
C ARG A 28 9.98 -7.10 -17.64
N ALA A 29 9.50 -8.12 -18.33
CA ALA A 29 10.28 -9.30 -18.66
C ALA A 29 10.94 -9.09 -20.03
N SER A 30 12.17 -9.56 -20.17
CA SER A 30 12.90 -9.56 -21.44
C SER A 30 13.55 -10.91 -21.63
N TRP A 31 13.41 -11.45 -22.84
CA TRP A 31 14.09 -12.65 -23.27
C TRP A 31 14.93 -12.33 -24.50
N SER A 32 16.19 -12.76 -24.52
CA SER A 32 17.14 -12.46 -25.58
C SER A 32 16.86 -13.20 -26.89
N GLY A 33 16.04 -14.25 -26.84
CA GLY A 33 15.90 -15.18 -27.95
C GLY A 33 16.95 -16.29 -27.91
N ASP A 34 16.91 -17.14 -28.92
CA ASP A 34 17.86 -18.21 -29.20
C ASP A 34 18.05 -18.37 -30.71
N ASN A 35 18.67 -19.47 -31.15
CA ASN A 35 18.93 -19.74 -32.57
C ASN A 35 17.66 -19.99 -33.39
N GLN A 36 16.52 -20.24 -32.75
CA GLN A 36 15.25 -20.60 -33.39
C GLN A 36 14.21 -19.48 -33.29
N TYR A 37 14.28 -18.64 -32.25
CA TYR A 37 13.32 -17.59 -31.99
C TYR A 37 13.98 -16.26 -31.64
N ALA A 38 13.43 -15.17 -32.19
CA ALA A 38 13.86 -13.83 -31.87
C ALA A 38 13.56 -13.47 -30.39
N GLY A 39 14.39 -12.59 -29.84
CA GLY A 39 14.14 -12.00 -28.52
C GLY A 39 12.84 -11.22 -28.45
N SER A 40 12.30 -11.08 -27.24
CA SER A 40 11.04 -10.39 -26.99
C SER A 40 11.05 -9.69 -25.64
N VAL A 41 10.30 -8.60 -25.54
CA VAL A 41 10.14 -7.80 -24.33
C VAL A 41 8.65 -7.65 -24.03
N SER A 42 8.25 -7.89 -22.79
CA SER A 42 6.87 -7.74 -22.37
C SER A 42 6.45 -6.28 -22.26
N ALA A 43 5.14 -6.04 -22.20
CA ALA A 43 4.61 -4.77 -21.72
C ALA A 43 5.13 -4.46 -20.30
N THR A 44 5.33 -3.18 -20.01
CA THR A 44 5.73 -2.69 -18.69
C THR A 44 4.53 -2.72 -17.74
N LYS A 45 4.76 -3.17 -16.51
CA LYS A 45 3.81 -3.14 -15.41
C LYS A 45 4.34 -2.25 -14.29
N ASN A 46 3.51 -1.35 -13.81
CA ASN A 46 3.87 -0.44 -12.74
C ASN A 46 3.30 -0.94 -11.42
N VAL A 47 4.12 -0.94 -10.37
CA VAL A 47 3.76 -1.34 -9.02
C VAL A 47 4.11 -0.19 -8.08
N THR A 48 3.14 0.21 -7.26
CA THR A 48 3.35 1.23 -6.22
C THR A 48 3.62 0.53 -4.90
N THR A 49 4.79 0.78 -4.31
CA THR A 49 5.15 0.27 -2.98
C THR A 49 5.12 1.40 -1.96
N ILE A 50 4.36 1.20 -0.89
CA ILE A 50 4.21 2.15 0.23
C ILE A 50 4.88 1.55 1.46
N PRO A 51 5.70 2.32 2.23
CA PRO A 51 6.31 1.81 3.45
C PRO A 51 5.27 1.38 4.48
N LEU A 52 5.53 0.27 5.18
CA LEU A 52 4.63 -0.21 6.23
C LEU A 52 4.39 0.85 7.31
N ILE A 53 5.45 1.56 7.72
CA ILE A 53 5.34 2.62 8.73
C ILE A 53 4.41 3.76 8.31
N VAL A 54 4.31 4.07 7.01
CA VAL A 54 3.37 5.10 6.53
C VAL A 54 1.93 4.63 6.70
N VAL A 55 1.67 3.35 6.46
CA VAL A 55 0.35 2.74 6.67
C VAL A 55 -0.01 2.70 8.15
N GLU A 56 0.93 2.30 9.01
CA GLU A 56 0.73 2.28 10.47
C GLU A 56 0.44 3.68 11.03
N LEU A 57 1.24 4.68 10.63
CA LEU A 57 1.02 6.07 11.02
C LEU A 57 -0.33 6.61 10.54
N ALA A 58 -0.73 6.28 9.30
CA ALA A 58 -2.03 6.70 8.77
C ALA A 58 -3.19 6.12 9.61
N ILE A 59 -3.12 4.83 9.96
CA ILE A 59 -4.11 4.18 10.82
C ILE A 59 -4.15 4.86 12.20
N PHE A 60 -2.98 5.14 12.78
CA PHE A 60 -2.89 5.78 14.09
C PHE A 60 -3.50 7.20 14.10
N VAL A 61 -3.22 8.01 13.07
CA VAL A 61 -3.81 9.36 12.92
C VAL A 61 -5.33 9.29 12.80
N ILE A 62 -5.86 8.32 12.03
CA ILE A 62 -7.30 8.13 11.89
C ILE A 62 -7.93 7.79 13.25
N LEU A 63 -7.33 6.88 14.01
CA LEU A 63 -7.82 6.49 15.33
C LEU A 63 -7.83 7.66 16.32
N LEU A 64 -6.76 8.45 16.35
CA LEU A 64 -6.69 9.66 17.18
C LEU A 64 -7.76 10.69 16.78
N GLY A 65 -7.99 10.88 15.48
CA GLY A 65 -9.04 11.77 14.98
C GLY A 65 -10.43 11.31 15.43
N VAL A 66 -10.73 10.02 15.31
CA VAL A 66 -12.00 9.43 15.77
C VAL A 66 -12.15 9.59 17.28
N ALA A 67 -11.12 9.29 18.06
CA ALA A 67 -11.14 9.46 19.51
C ALA A 67 -11.37 10.92 19.91
N GLY A 68 -10.71 11.87 19.23
CA GLY A 68 -10.91 13.30 19.44
C GLY A 68 -12.36 13.73 19.17
N VAL A 69 -12.96 13.26 18.07
CA VAL A 69 -14.38 13.54 17.76
C VAL A 69 -15.30 12.99 18.84
N ILE A 70 -15.07 11.76 19.30
CA ILE A 70 -15.86 11.14 20.37
C ILE A 70 -15.76 11.96 21.66
N LEU A 71 -14.56 12.38 22.07
CA LEU A 71 -14.37 13.22 23.25
C LEU A 71 -15.08 14.57 23.13
N ILE A 72 -15.03 15.21 21.95
CA ILE A 72 -15.75 16.47 21.70
C ILE A 72 -17.27 16.27 21.83
N VAL A 73 -17.81 15.17 21.30
CA VAL A 73 -19.24 14.87 21.41
C VAL A 73 -19.65 14.63 22.87
N ILE A 74 -18.86 13.86 23.63
CA ILE A 74 -19.12 13.59 25.06
C ILE A 74 -19.09 14.88 25.88
N THR A 75 -18.05 15.68 25.71
CA THR A 75 -17.90 16.96 26.44
C THR A 75 -19.01 17.95 26.11
N LYS A 76 -19.41 18.05 24.84
CA LYS A 76 -20.52 18.92 24.43
C LYS A 76 -21.86 18.45 25.02
N ARG A 77 -22.09 17.14 25.10
CA ARG A 77 -23.30 16.57 25.71
C ARG A 77 -23.35 16.85 27.22
N SER A 78 -22.26 16.60 27.94
CA SER A 78 -22.18 16.85 29.38
C SER A 78 -22.47 18.31 29.74
N ARG A 79 -21.91 19.27 28.99
CA ARG A 79 -22.17 20.71 29.22
C ARG A 79 -23.63 21.10 29.01
N ASN A 80 -24.31 20.49 28.03
CA ASN A 80 -25.73 20.74 27.81
C ASN A 80 -26.60 20.21 28.96
N GLU A 81 -26.24 19.06 29.55
CA GLU A 81 -26.96 18.49 30.70
C GLU A 81 -26.81 19.36 31.95
N GLU A 82 -25.61 19.89 32.22
CA GLU A 82 -25.35 20.82 33.34
C GLU A 82 -26.14 22.13 33.19
N ASN A 83 -26.11 22.75 32.01
CA ASN A 83 -26.87 23.98 31.73
C ASN A 83 -28.38 23.81 31.95
N GLN A 84 -28.96 22.63 31.72
CA GLN A 84 -30.40 22.40 31.94
C GLN A 84 -30.78 22.37 33.42
N ILE A 85 -29.85 22.06 34.33
CA ILE A 85 -30.13 21.99 35.78
C ILE A 85 -30.18 23.40 36.40
N GLU A 86 -29.45 24.37 35.83
CA GLU A 86 -29.35 25.74 36.36
C GLU A 86 -30.61 26.62 36.12
N TYR A 87 -31.54 26.20 35.26
CA TYR A 87 -32.75 26.97 34.91
C TYR A 87 -34.04 26.56 35.65
N TRP A 88 -33.97 25.83 36.77
CA TRP A 88 -35.13 25.45 37.59
C TRP A 88 -35.04 25.99 39.01
#